data_AF-A0A098RZE3-F1
#
_entry.id   AF-A0A098RZE3-F1
#
_cell.length_a   1.000
_cell.length_b   1.000
_cell.length_c   1.000
_cell.angle_alpha   90.00
_cell.angle_beta   90.00
_cell.angle_gamma   90.00
#
_symmetry.space_group_name_H-M   'P 1'
#
loop_
_entity.id
_entity.type
_entity.pdbx_description
1 polymer ?
#
loop_
_entity_poly.entity_id
_entity_poly.type
_entity_poly.pdbx_seq_one_letter_code
_entity_poly.pdbx_strand_id
1 'polypeptide(L)'
;MKVELSKQSYKDPEKNRNGDFCTFELLENGHLAVLALSDGVGSSPCDWKASMVSCQKFIEAFKADNNEDITERFLQALKAANQEVLLTTDRCNGMKTTFCGVVWDIGKKKVHYTSIGDSRIYAFSNNKASQISTDEVKSVILRKKDGKPMIVSGIAVTAEGITNVMGSQQVSFGIETKDAEGIDGMVLSTDGFHGLSTTFEEDIREAINTISLEQGLKQIYHKYKDLQKDDMTILALRKVKTANNHSEILATILNNEAIPDMSNFELSKVLLRGIEEGIQEQDADKASKLIALCETKRIDLGREETGNLISLMFRVNFQNGGVYQKLMSLMRSSKA
;
A
#
# COMPACT_ATOMS: atom_id res chain seq x y z
N MET A 1 -10.31 16.34 4.07
CA MET A 1 -9.29 15.44 4.63
C MET A 1 -8.23 15.23 3.55
N LYS A 2 -6.93 15.34 3.85
CA LYS A 2 -5.87 15.04 2.87
C LYS A 2 -5.52 13.56 2.93
N VAL A 3 -5.13 12.99 1.80
CA VAL A 3 -4.63 11.61 1.70
C VAL A 3 -3.24 11.63 1.06
N GLU A 4 -2.45 10.63 1.39
CA GLU A 4 -1.17 10.35 0.74
C GLU A 4 -1.26 8.97 0.10
N LEU A 5 -0.79 8.88 -1.14
CA LEU A 5 -0.84 7.70 -1.98
C LEU A 5 0.57 7.38 -2.46
N SER A 6 0.92 6.10 -2.45
CA SER A 6 2.17 5.64 -3.03
C SER A 6 2.02 4.23 -3.58
N LYS A 7 2.80 3.91 -4.60
CA LYS A 7 2.81 2.60 -5.24
C LYS A 7 4.23 2.19 -5.57
N GLN A 8 4.49 0.89 -5.48
CA GLN A 8 5.74 0.28 -5.90
C GLN A 8 5.41 -0.98 -6.69
N SER A 9 6.11 -1.20 -7.80
CA SER A 9 5.92 -2.38 -8.64
C SER A 9 7.27 -2.79 -9.24
N TYR A 10 7.68 -4.02 -8.95
CA TYR A 10 8.99 -4.54 -9.31
C TYR A 10 8.82 -5.84 -10.10
N LYS A 11 9.35 -5.85 -11.31
CA LYS A 11 9.36 -7.03 -12.16
C LYS A 11 10.24 -8.12 -11.55
N ASP A 12 9.81 -9.37 -11.63
CA ASP A 12 10.70 -10.52 -11.45
C ASP A 12 11.92 -10.37 -12.39
N PRO A 13 13.16 -10.41 -11.87
CA PRO A 13 14.37 -10.37 -12.68
C PRO A 13 14.37 -11.38 -13.84
N GLU A 14 13.79 -12.56 -13.64
CA GLU A 14 13.77 -13.67 -14.61
C GLU A 14 12.69 -13.51 -15.70
N LYS A 15 11.66 -12.69 -15.49
CA LYS A 15 10.59 -12.45 -16.48
C LYS A 15 10.99 -11.42 -17.52
N ASN A 16 10.39 -11.46 -18.72
CA ASN A 16 10.61 -10.43 -19.75
C ASN A 16 9.81 -9.13 -19.49
N ARG A 17 8.67 -9.24 -18.80
CA ARG A 17 7.74 -8.15 -18.51
C ARG A 17 7.17 -8.35 -17.13
N ASN A 18 6.75 -7.25 -16.51
CA ASN A 18 6.04 -7.28 -15.25
C ASN A 18 4.57 -7.64 -15.54
N GLY A 19 4.12 -8.77 -15.04
CA GLY A 19 2.74 -9.24 -15.12
C GLY A 19 1.79 -8.41 -14.26
N ASP A 20 2.30 -7.74 -13.24
CA ASP A 20 1.50 -6.89 -12.34
C ASP A 20 1.26 -5.50 -12.91
N PHE A 21 0.16 -4.90 -12.47
CA PHE A 21 -0.11 -3.48 -12.66
C PHE A 21 -0.90 -2.90 -11.50
N CYS A 22 -0.65 -1.63 -11.17
CA CYS A 22 -1.49 -0.88 -10.25
C CYS A 22 -1.56 0.60 -10.60
N THR A 23 -2.71 1.21 -10.29
CA THR A 23 -2.95 2.64 -10.49
C THR A 23 -4.00 3.15 -9.50
N PHE A 24 -4.08 4.47 -9.39
CA PHE A 24 -5.07 5.14 -8.55
C PHE A 24 -5.46 6.47 -9.17
N GLU A 25 -6.61 7.00 -8.77
CA GLU A 25 -7.10 8.33 -9.12
C GLU A 25 -7.78 8.98 -7.90
N LEU A 26 -7.65 10.30 -7.80
CA LEU A 26 -8.43 11.11 -6.86
C LEU A 26 -9.51 11.85 -7.64
N LEU A 27 -10.76 11.52 -7.37
CA LEU A 27 -11.92 12.06 -8.07
C LEU A 27 -12.69 13.03 -7.16
N GLU A 28 -13.57 13.82 -7.78
CA GLU A 28 -14.51 14.72 -7.07
C GLU A 28 -13.79 15.65 -6.09
N ASN A 29 -12.70 16.30 -6.55
CA ASN A 29 -11.84 17.15 -5.72
C ASN A 29 -11.22 16.43 -4.50
N GLY A 30 -10.98 15.13 -4.61
CA GLY A 30 -10.39 14.30 -3.57
C GLY A 30 -11.38 13.75 -2.53
N HIS A 31 -12.68 13.78 -2.82
CA HIS A 31 -13.68 13.09 -1.98
C HIS A 31 -13.73 11.59 -2.23
N LEU A 32 -13.33 11.15 -3.42
CA LEU A 32 -13.20 9.73 -3.75
C LEU A 32 -11.74 9.41 -4.07
N ALA A 33 -11.21 8.37 -3.43
CA ALA A 33 -9.96 7.75 -3.84
C ALA A 33 -10.24 6.39 -4.46
N VAL A 34 -9.86 6.19 -5.72
CA VAL A 34 -10.09 4.96 -6.47
C VAL A 34 -8.75 4.28 -6.69
N LEU A 35 -8.57 3.06 -6.20
CA LEU A 35 -7.35 2.27 -6.30
C LEU A 35 -7.66 0.97 -7.04
N ALA A 36 -6.76 0.57 -7.93
CA ALA A 36 -6.83 -0.70 -8.66
C ALA A 36 -5.46 -1.36 -8.71
N LEU A 37 -5.43 -2.67 -8.48
CA LEU A 37 -4.25 -3.51 -8.57
C LEU A 37 -4.65 -4.85 -9.21
N SER A 38 -3.79 -5.39 -10.04
CA SER A 38 -4.02 -6.66 -10.72
C SER A 38 -2.70 -7.37 -10.96
N ASP A 39 -2.73 -8.69 -10.79
CA ASP A 39 -1.65 -9.62 -11.08
C ASP A 39 -2.02 -10.42 -12.34
N GLY A 40 -1.17 -10.37 -13.35
CA GLY A 40 -1.39 -11.06 -14.60
C GLY A 40 -1.20 -12.58 -14.42
N VAL A 41 -2.18 -13.38 -14.85
CA VAL A 41 -2.06 -14.84 -14.73
C VAL A 41 -1.01 -15.34 -15.72
N GLY A 42 0.21 -15.63 -15.25
CA GLY A 42 1.37 -15.95 -16.11
C GLY A 42 1.24 -17.16 -17.04
N SER A 43 0.26 -18.04 -16.80
CA SER A 43 -0.09 -19.13 -17.73
C SER A 43 -0.96 -18.69 -18.92
N SER A 44 -1.47 -17.45 -18.90
CA SER A 44 -2.30 -16.85 -19.93
C SER A 44 -1.48 -15.94 -20.85
N PRO A 45 -1.86 -15.78 -22.13
CA PRO A 45 -1.15 -14.90 -23.05
C PRO A 45 -1.24 -13.44 -22.58
N CYS A 46 -0.16 -12.68 -22.72
CA CYS A 46 -0.13 -11.24 -22.43
C CYS A 46 -0.70 -10.87 -21.03
N ASP A 47 -0.36 -11.64 -20.01
CA ASP A 47 -0.64 -11.36 -18.58
C ASP A 47 -0.43 -9.88 -18.18
N TRP A 48 0.71 -9.29 -18.53
CA TRP A 48 1.03 -7.86 -18.33
C TRP A 48 0.04 -6.89 -18.98
N LYS A 49 -0.60 -7.30 -20.09
CA LYS A 49 -1.61 -6.48 -20.77
C LYS A 49 -2.95 -6.64 -20.07
N ALA A 50 -3.28 -7.84 -19.60
CA ALA A 50 -4.52 -8.09 -18.87
C ALA A 50 -4.60 -7.23 -17.60
N SER A 51 -3.55 -7.23 -16.77
CA SER A 51 -3.47 -6.46 -15.53
C SER A 51 -3.52 -4.94 -15.77
N MET A 52 -2.81 -4.47 -16.80
CA MET A 52 -2.84 -3.05 -17.19
C MET A 52 -4.25 -2.63 -17.65
N VAL A 53 -4.85 -3.39 -18.57
CA VAL A 53 -6.16 -3.08 -19.15
C VAL A 53 -7.26 -3.16 -18.08
N SER A 54 -7.25 -4.16 -17.21
CA SER A 54 -8.25 -4.29 -16.13
C SER A 54 -8.26 -3.05 -15.23
N CYS A 55 -7.08 -2.64 -14.74
CA CYS A 55 -6.96 -1.50 -13.83
C CYS A 55 -7.32 -0.17 -14.52
N GLN A 56 -6.80 0.07 -15.73
CA GLN A 56 -7.05 1.32 -16.45
C GLN A 56 -8.53 1.46 -16.82
N LYS A 57 -9.13 0.40 -17.37
CA LYS A 57 -10.55 0.43 -17.78
C LYS A 57 -11.49 0.53 -16.59
N PHE A 58 -11.15 -0.09 -15.47
CA PHE A 58 -11.91 0.08 -14.24
C PHE A 58 -11.94 1.56 -13.82
N ILE A 59 -10.78 2.22 -13.73
CA ILE A 59 -10.71 3.63 -13.34
C ILE A 59 -11.41 4.53 -14.37
N GLU A 60 -11.19 4.31 -15.66
CA GLU A 60 -11.84 5.07 -16.74
C GLU A 60 -13.36 4.97 -16.68
N ALA A 61 -13.89 3.74 -16.57
CA ALA A 61 -15.32 3.49 -16.51
C ALA A 61 -15.94 4.04 -15.22
N PHE A 62 -15.28 3.85 -14.08
CA PHE A 62 -15.72 4.41 -12.80
C PHE A 62 -15.78 5.95 -12.90
N LYS A 63 -14.74 6.59 -13.42
CA LYS A 63 -14.67 8.05 -13.58
C LYS A 63 -15.75 8.59 -14.53
N ALA A 64 -16.07 7.87 -15.60
CA ALA A 64 -17.05 8.29 -16.60
C ALA A 64 -18.50 8.14 -16.13
N ASP A 65 -18.77 7.16 -15.26
CA ASP A 65 -20.07 6.98 -14.64
C ASP A 65 -20.27 8.00 -13.50
N ASN A 66 -21.43 8.66 -13.46
CA ASN A 66 -21.79 9.63 -12.43
C ASN A 66 -22.88 9.12 -11.48
N ASN A 67 -23.14 7.81 -11.46
CA ASN A 67 -24.08 7.21 -10.53
C ASN A 67 -23.68 7.51 -9.07
N GLU A 68 -24.62 8.04 -8.29
CA GLU A 68 -24.42 8.39 -6.88
C GLU A 68 -24.29 7.16 -5.98
N ASP A 69 -24.83 6.01 -6.42
CA ASP A 69 -24.57 4.73 -5.76
C ASP A 69 -23.20 4.21 -6.19
N ILE A 70 -22.23 4.41 -5.31
CA ILE A 70 -20.84 3.98 -5.50
C ILE A 70 -20.75 2.47 -5.73
N THR A 71 -21.62 1.66 -5.13
CA THR A 71 -21.59 0.20 -5.31
C THR A 71 -21.96 -0.19 -6.73
N GLU A 72 -23.03 0.42 -7.26
CA GLU A 72 -23.46 0.18 -8.64
C GLU A 72 -22.43 0.73 -9.64
N ARG A 73 -21.92 1.95 -9.40
CA ARG A 73 -20.84 2.56 -10.18
C ARG A 73 -19.60 1.66 -10.24
N PHE A 74 -19.22 1.08 -9.10
CA PHE A 74 -18.12 0.12 -8.98
C PHE A 74 -18.41 -1.14 -9.80
N LEU A 75 -19.61 -1.72 -9.67
CA LEU A 75 -20.01 -2.92 -10.42
C LEU A 75 -19.96 -2.71 -11.94
N GLN A 76 -20.45 -1.57 -12.42
CA GLN A 76 -20.42 -1.25 -13.85
C GLN A 76 -18.98 -1.07 -14.35
N ALA A 77 -18.11 -0.44 -13.56
CA ALA A 77 -16.70 -0.34 -13.87
C ALA A 77 -16.00 -1.70 -13.95
N LEU A 78 -16.32 -2.64 -13.05
CA LEU A 78 -15.80 -4.01 -13.09
C LEU A 78 -16.25 -4.76 -14.33
N LYS A 79 -17.53 -4.66 -14.70
CA LYS A 79 -18.08 -5.29 -15.92
C LYS A 79 -17.39 -4.76 -17.16
N ALA A 80 -17.23 -3.44 -17.26
CA ALA A 80 -16.53 -2.80 -18.38
C ALA A 80 -15.07 -3.25 -18.48
N ALA A 81 -14.34 -3.28 -17.36
CA ALA A 81 -12.97 -3.76 -17.30
C ALA A 81 -12.86 -5.23 -17.72
N ASN A 82 -13.72 -6.12 -17.21
CA ASN A 82 -13.71 -7.53 -17.58
C ASN A 82 -14.05 -7.73 -19.05
N GLN A 83 -15.01 -6.97 -19.58
CA GLN A 83 -15.39 -7.04 -20.99
C GLN A 83 -14.24 -6.64 -21.90
N GLU A 84 -13.48 -5.60 -21.57
CA GLU A 84 -12.31 -5.20 -22.37
C GLU A 84 -11.23 -6.29 -22.39
N VAL A 85 -10.97 -6.91 -21.22
CA VAL A 85 -10.00 -8.01 -21.13
C VAL A 85 -10.50 -9.23 -21.92
N LEU A 86 -11.76 -9.63 -21.73
CA LEU A 86 -12.39 -10.79 -22.36
C LEU A 86 -12.47 -10.67 -23.89
N LEU A 87 -12.78 -9.48 -24.40
CA LEU A 87 -12.96 -9.24 -25.84
C LEU A 87 -11.65 -8.91 -26.56
N THR A 88 -10.51 -8.87 -25.86
CA THR A 88 -9.21 -8.66 -26.50
C THR A 88 -8.93 -9.77 -27.51
N THR A 89 -8.66 -9.37 -28.75
CA THR A 89 -8.34 -10.27 -29.85
C THR A 89 -6.82 -10.42 -30.05
N ASP A 90 -6.44 -11.08 -31.14
CA ASP A 90 -5.06 -11.26 -31.61
C ASP A 90 -4.21 -12.17 -30.70
N ARG A 91 -2.89 -11.94 -30.67
CA ARG A 91 -1.93 -12.73 -29.88
C ARG A 91 -2.18 -12.71 -28.37
N CYS A 92 -3.06 -11.84 -27.89
CA CYS A 92 -3.44 -11.71 -26.49
C CYS A 92 -4.85 -12.25 -26.21
N ASN A 93 -5.49 -12.93 -27.17
CA ASN A 93 -6.78 -13.57 -26.96
C ASN A 93 -6.70 -14.58 -25.79
N GLY A 94 -7.62 -14.45 -24.83
CA GLY A 94 -7.65 -15.28 -23.62
C GLY A 94 -6.70 -14.82 -22.51
N MET A 95 -6.21 -13.58 -22.55
CA MET A 95 -5.46 -12.97 -21.45
C MET A 95 -6.31 -12.87 -20.18
N LYS A 96 -5.71 -13.07 -19.01
CA LYS A 96 -6.39 -13.13 -17.72
C LYS A 96 -5.57 -12.50 -16.61
N THR A 97 -6.24 -12.00 -15.59
CA THR A 97 -5.62 -11.33 -14.45
C THR A 97 -6.50 -11.41 -13.20
N THR A 98 -5.89 -11.35 -12.02
CA THR A 98 -6.57 -11.08 -10.75
C THR A 98 -7.07 -9.63 -10.72
N PHE A 99 -7.85 -9.26 -9.71
CA PHE A 99 -8.23 -7.86 -9.53
C PHE A 99 -8.54 -7.54 -8.07
N CYS A 100 -7.88 -6.52 -7.52
CA CYS A 100 -8.29 -5.83 -6.31
C CYS A 100 -8.69 -4.40 -6.65
N GLY A 101 -9.86 -3.99 -6.20
CA GLY A 101 -10.31 -2.61 -6.32
C GLY A 101 -10.73 -2.05 -4.97
N VAL A 102 -10.45 -0.77 -4.74
CA VAL A 102 -10.92 -0.01 -3.58
C VAL A 102 -11.45 1.33 -4.05
N VAL A 103 -12.64 1.71 -3.59
CA VAL A 103 -13.16 3.07 -3.66
C VAL A 103 -13.39 3.54 -2.24
N TRP A 104 -12.58 4.51 -1.82
CA TRP A 104 -12.74 5.16 -0.53
C TRP A 104 -13.55 6.44 -0.70
N ASP A 105 -14.81 6.40 -0.26
CA ASP A 105 -15.65 7.59 -0.11
C ASP A 105 -15.31 8.29 1.21
N ILE A 106 -14.46 9.29 1.09
CA ILE A 106 -13.96 10.09 2.22
C ILE A 106 -15.09 10.93 2.80
N GLY A 107 -16.02 11.41 1.97
CA GLY A 107 -17.12 12.27 2.39
C GLY A 107 -18.15 11.51 3.22
N LYS A 108 -18.54 10.32 2.76
CA LYS A 108 -19.53 9.45 3.44
C LYS A 108 -18.91 8.47 4.44
N LYS A 109 -17.58 8.49 4.61
CA LYS A 109 -16.83 7.56 5.47
C LYS A 109 -17.14 6.10 5.15
N LYS A 110 -17.15 5.73 3.87
CA LYS A 110 -17.33 4.35 3.43
C LYS A 110 -16.16 3.89 2.60
N VAL A 111 -15.85 2.60 2.69
CA VAL A 111 -14.92 1.93 1.77
C VAL A 111 -15.70 0.83 1.06
N HIS A 112 -15.69 0.89 -0.27
CA HIS A 112 -16.18 -0.17 -1.14
C HIS A 112 -14.97 -0.91 -1.70
N TYR A 113 -14.99 -2.23 -1.70
CA TYR A 113 -13.87 -3.01 -2.22
C TYR A 113 -14.32 -4.32 -2.83
N THR A 114 -13.47 -4.86 -3.69
CA THR A 114 -13.63 -6.20 -4.27
C THR A 114 -12.27 -6.86 -4.41
N SER A 115 -12.24 -8.18 -4.34
CA SER A 115 -11.07 -8.99 -4.62
C SER A 115 -11.48 -10.16 -5.50
N ILE A 116 -10.71 -10.40 -6.55
CA ILE A 116 -10.88 -11.51 -7.49
C ILE A 116 -9.50 -12.16 -7.61
N GLY A 117 -9.42 -13.43 -7.22
CA GLY A 117 -8.14 -14.14 -7.09
C GLY A 117 -7.50 -14.01 -5.71
N ASP A 118 -6.17 -13.99 -5.68
CA ASP A 118 -5.35 -14.10 -4.48
C ASP A 118 -4.52 -12.84 -4.16
N SER A 119 -4.63 -11.78 -4.98
CA SER A 119 -4.21 -10.46 -4.56
C SER A 119 -5.04 -10.01 -3.34
N ARG A 120 -4.41 -9.25 -2.43
CA ARG A 120 -4.98 -8.94 -1.10
C ARG A 120 -5.20 -7.47 -0.87
N ILE A 121 -6.21 -7.18 -0.05
CA ILE A 121 -6.56 -5.84 0.44
C ILE A 121 -6.44 -5.87 1.97
N TYR A 122 -5.71 -4.90 2.51
CA TYR A 122 -5.52 -4.68 3.93
C TYR A 122 -6.13 -3.33 4.34
N ALA A 123 -6.86 -3.32 5.45
CA ALA A 123 -7.24 -2.09 6.14
C ALA A 123 -6.24 -1.83 7.27
N PHE A 124 -5.84 -0.57 7.41
CA PHE A 124 -5.02 -0.12 8.53
C PHE A 124 -5.87 0.69 9.49
N SER A 125 -6.00 0.21 10.72
CA SER A 125 -6.80 0.84 11.78
C SER A 125 -6.17 0.56 13.14
N ASN A 126 -6.17 1.53 14.05
CA ASN A 126 -5.64 1.37 15.42
C ASN A 126 -4.22 0.78 15.45
N ASN A 127 -3.35 1.29 14.55
CA ASN A 127 -1.97 0.82 14.41
C ASN A 127 -1.84 -0.69 14.09
N LYS A 128 -2.83 -1.28 13.43
CA LYS A 128 -2.81 -2.67 12.95
C LYS A 128 -3.24 -2.73 11.49
N ALA A 129 -2.49 -3.48 10.69
CA ALA A 129 -2.94 -3.90 9.37
C ALA A 129 -3.72 -5.21 9.52
N SER A 130 -4.88 -5.32 8.87
CA SER A 130 -5.62 -6.57 8.80
C SER A 130 -6.15 -6.81 7.39
N GLN A 131 -5.93 -8.01 6.87
CA GLN A 131 -6.53 -8.43 5.60
C GLN A 131 -8.06 -8.34 5.69
N ILE A 132 -8.68 -7.71 4.69
CA ILE A 132 -10.14 -7.60 4.56
C ILE A 132 -10.69 -8.33 3.33
N SER A 133 -9.84 -8.66 2.35
CA SER A 133 -10.19 -9.52 1.22
C SER A 133 -10.12 -11.00 1.61
N THR A 134 -10.75 -11.86 0.83
CA THR A 134 -10.61 -13.33 0.94
C THR A 134 -9.97 -13.86 -0.33
N ASP A 135 -8.93 -14.69 -0.20
CA ASP A 135 -8.24 -15.28 -1.34
C ASP A 135 -9.12 -16.35 -2.02
N GLU A 136 -9.29 -16.27 -3.34
CA GLU A 136 -10.13 -17.19 -4.13
C GLU A 136 -9.31 -18.35 -4.75
N VAL A 137 -8.55 -19.05 -3.91
CA VAL A 137 -7.73 -20.20 -4.30
C VAL A 137 -8.48 -21.52 -4.10
N LYS A 138 -8.33 -22.46 -5.04
CA LYS A 138 -8.86 -23.84 -4.91
C LYS A 138 -7.82 -24.85 -5.38
N SER A 139 -7.89 -26.07 -4.87
CA SER A 139 -7.11 -27.18 -5.42
C SER A 139 -7.62 -27.53 -6.83
N VAL A 140 -6.76 -27.35 -7.83
CA VAL A 140 -7.02 -27.65 -9.24
C VAL A 140 -6.12 -28.76 -9.73
N ILE A 141 -6.64 -29.62 -10.61
CA ILE A 141 -5.84 -30.68 -11.24
C ILE A 141 -4.97 -30.04 -12.33
N LEU A 142 -3.65 -30.19 -12.21
CA LEU A 142 -2.70 -29.75 -13.22
C LEU A 142 -2.94 -30.51 -14.53
N ARG A 143 -2.87 -29.79 -15.65
CA ARG A 143 -3.02 -30.37 -16.98
C ARG A 143 -1.76 -30.16 -17.80
N LYS A 144 -1.45 -31.12 -18.67
CA LYS A 144 -0.39 -31.01 -19.68
C LYS A 144 -0.82 -30.00 -20.75
N LYS A 145 0.13 -29.58 -21.61
CA LYS A 145 -0.14 -28.64 -22.73
C LYS A 145 -1.24 -29.13 -23.70
N ASP A 146 -1.52 -30.43 -23.74
CA ASP A 146 -2.58 -31.05 -24.54
C ASP A 146 -3.95 -31.10 -23.81
N GLY A 147 -4.05 -30.51 -22.62
CA GLY A 147 -5.28 -30.44 -21.82
C GLY A 147 -5.57 -31.68 -20.97
N LYS A 148 -4.76 -32.74 -21.03
CA LYS A 148 -4.96 -33.95 -20.21
C LYS A 148 -4.46 -33.75 -18.77
N PRO A 149 -5.12 -34.32 -17.76
CA PRO A 149 -4.61 -34.32 -16.38
C PRO A 149 -3.17 -34.84 -16.27
N MET A 150 -2.36 -34.16 -15.47
CA MET A 150 -1.06 -34.64 -15.07
C MET A 150 -1.24 -35.71 -14.00
N ILE A 151 -0.69 -36.90 -14.25
CA ILE A 151 -0.79 -38.04 -13.34
C ILE A 151 0.64 -38.44 -12.96
N VAL A 152 0.93 -38.55 -11.67
CA VAL A 152 2.20 -39.08 -11.14
C VAL A 152 1.85 -40.25 -10.23
N SER A 153 2.40 -41.42 -10.53
CA SER A 153 2.16 -42.67 -9.79
C SER A 153 0.68 -43.03 -9.63
N GLY A 154 -0.14 -42.76 -10.65
CA GLY A 154 -1.58 -43.06 -10.65
C GLY A 154 -2.46 -42.01 -9.95
N ILE A 155 -1.88 -40.95 -9.39
CA ILE A 155 -2.61 -39.88 -8.71
C ILE A 155 -2.56 -38.59 -9.55
N ALA A 156 -3.69 -37.89 -9.65
CA ALA A 156 -3.75 -36.59 -10.29
C ALA A 156 -2.94 -35.58 -9.49
N VAL A 157 -1.97 -34.95 -10.15
CA VAL A 157 -1.20 -33.87 -9.55
C VAL A 157 -2.12 -32.66 -9.43
N THR A 158 -2.29 -32.17 -8.21
CA THR A 158 -3.03 -30.95 -7.94
C THR A 158 -2.07 -29.81 -7.61
N ALA A 159 -2.50 -28.60 -7.92
CA ALA A 159 -1.89 -27.36 -7.46
C ALA A 159 -2.99 -26.47 -6.87
N GLU A 160 -2.62 -25.45 -6.11
CA GLU A 160 -3.56 -24.36 -5.81
C GLU A 160 -3.65 -23.46 -7.04
N GLY A 161 -4.88 -23.09 -7.40
CA GLY A 161 -5.14 -22.27 -8.56
C GLY A 161 -6.37 -21.40 -8.35
N ILE A 162 -6.31 -20.22 -8.96
CA ILE A 162 -7.40 -19.24 -8.92
C ILE A 162 -8.53 -19.70 -9.85
N THR A 163 -9.78 -19.65 -9.36
CA THR A 163 -10.95 -20.10 -10.13
C THR A 163 -11.85 -18.99 -10.64
N ASN A 164 -11.64 -17.75 -10.19
CA ASN A 164 -12.35 -16.56 -10.61
C ASN A 164 -11.31 -15.50 -11.00
N VAL A 165 -11.34 -15.04 -12.25
CA VAL A 165 -10.35 -14.11 -12.82
C VAL A 165 -10.99 -13.22 -13.86
N MET A 166 -10.48 -12.00 -13.98
CA MET A 166 -10.85 -11.08 -15.07
C MET A 166 -10.41 -11.66 -16.41
N GLY A 167 -11.19 -11.37 -17.46
CA GLY A 167 -11.05 -12.00 -18.77
C GLY A 167 -11.79 -13.34 -18.91
N SER A 168 -12.64 -13.69 -17.93
CA SER A 168 -13.49 -14.89 -17.99
C SER A 168 -14.94 -14.53 -18.35
N GLN A 169 -15.62 -15.44 -19.05
CA GLN A 169 -17.05 -15.26 -19.39
C GLN A 169 -17.96 -15.30 -18.16
N GLN A 170 -17.59 -16.08 -17.14
CA GLN A 170 -18.34 -16.26 -15.90
C GLN A 170 -17.52 -15.74 -14.71
N VAL A 171 -17.11 -14.48 -14.77
CA VAL A 171 -16.51 -13.81 -13.61
C VAL A 171 -17.61 -13.45 -12.60
N SER A 172 -17.35 -13.69 -11.32
CA SER A 172 -18.23 -13.26 -10.23
C SER A 172 -17.64 -12.05 -9.53
N PHE A 173 -18.47 -11.03 -9.30
CA PHE A 173 -18.07 -9.81 -8.60
C PHE A 173 -18.72 -9.78 -7.22
N GLY A 174 -17.91 -9.91 -6.17
CA GLY A 174 -18.33 -9.64 -4.79
C GLY A 174 -17.86 -8.25 -4.39
N ILE A 175 -18.77 -7.29 -4.26
CA ILE A 175 -18.46 -5.96 -3.75
C ILE A 175 -18.88 -5.89 -2.29
N GLU A 176 -17.92 -5.64 -1.42
CA GLU A 176 -18.15 -5.43 0.00
C GLU A 176 -18.09 -3.94 0.32
N THR A 177 -18.87 -3.53 1.33
CA THR A 177 -18.89 -2.16 1.83
C THR A 177 -18.69 -2.16 3.33
N LYS A 178 -17.77 -1.33 3.82
CA LYS A 178 -17.49 -1.15 5.26
C LYS A 178 -17.54 0.31 5.66
N ASP A 179 -17.85 0.55 6.92
CA ASP A 179 -17.62 1.83 7.57
C ASP A 179 -16.11 2.12 7.61
N ALA A 180 -15.74 3.34 7.20
CA ALA A 180 -14.36 3.81 7.16
C ALA A 180 -13.95 4.58 8.43
N GLU A 181 -14.80 4.53 9.46
CA GLU A 181 -14.51 5.08 10.77
C GLU A 181 -13.38 4.27 11.42
N GLY A 182 -12.35 4.96 11.92
CA GLY A 182 -11.14 4.32 12.46
C GLY A 182 -10.17 3.71 11.43
N ILE A 183 -10.54 3.62 10.14
CA ILE A 183 -9.60 3.21 9.09
C ILE A 183 -8.70 4.40 8.74
N ASP A 184 -7.41 4.29 9.03
CA ASP A 184 -6.39 5.30 8.75
C ASP A 184 -5.66 5.06 7.42
N GLY A 185 -5.74 3.85 6.84
CA GLY A 185 -5.14 3.55 5.54
C GLY A 185 -5.67 2.28 4.89
N MET A 186 -5.35 2.10 3.62
CA MET A 186 -5.68 0.94 2.80
C MET A 186 -4.46 0.52 2.00
N VAL A 187 -4.21 -0.79 1.88
CA VAL A 187 -3.09 -1.33 1.11
C VAL A 187 -3.57 -2.48 0.23
N LEU A 188 -3.22 -2.46 -1.04
CA LEU A 188 -3.43 -3.54 -2.00
C LEU A 188 -2.07 -4.16 -2.30
N SER A 189 -2.00 -5.48 -2.41
CA SER A 189 -0.75 -6.22 -2.64
C SER A 189 -0.96 -7.45 -3.51
N THR A 190 -0.06 -7.70 -4.46
CA THR A 190 0.07 -9.00 -5.16
C THR A 190 0.77 -10.02 -4.26
N ASP A 191 0.69 -11.30 -4.63
CA ASP A 191 1.25 -12.43 -3.88
C ASP A 191 2.78 -12.42 -3.86
N GLY A 192 3.42 -11.79 -4.84
CA GLY A 192 4.86 -11.55 -4.83
C GLY A 192 5.34 -10.75 -3.63
N PHE A 193 4.48 -9.98 -2.95
CA PHE A 193 4.81 -9.38 -1.65
C PHE A 193 4.33 -10.22 -0.47
N HIS A 194 3.02 -10.50 -0.39
CA HIS A 194 2.42 -11.09 0.81
C HIS A 194 2.66 -12.60 0.94
N GLY A 195 3.07 -13.28 -0.13
CA GLY A 195 3.44 -14.69 -0.14
C GLY A 195 4.86 -14.96 0.36
N LEU A 196 5.70 -13.93 0.52
CA LEU A 196 7.12 -14.10 0.88
C LEU A 196 7.38 -14.19 2.39
N SER A 197 6.45 -13.75 3.25
CA SER A 197 6.69 -13.60 4.68
C SER A 197 5.42 -13.66 5.51
N THR A 198 5.50 -14.31 6.67
CA THR A 198 4.43 -14.34 7.68
C THR A 198 4.30 -13.05 8.48
N THR A 199 5.28 -12.13 8.35
CA THR A 199 5.32 -10.84 9.06
C THR A 199 4.93 -9.65 8.19
N PHE A 200 4.30 -9.94 7.03
CA PHE A 200 3.97 -8.91 6.04
C PHE A 200 3.00 -7.85 6.60
N GLU A 201 2.04 -8.23 7.44
CA GLU A 201 1.13 -7.27 8.08
C GLU A 201 1.87 -6.30 9.00
N GLU A 202 2.85 -6.77 9.76
CA GLU A 202 3.73 -5.93 10.59
C GLU A 202 4.58 -4.97 9.75
N ASP A 203 5.07 -5.41 8.59
CA ASP A 203 5.85 -4.55 7.71
C ASP A 203 4.99 -3.47 7.04
N ILE A 204 3.76 -3.80 6.65
CA ILE A 204 2.77 -2.80 6.20
C ILE A 204 2.53 -1.79 7.32
N ARG A 205 2.33 -2.27 8.55
CA ARG A 205 2.14 -1.41 9.73
C ARG A 205 3.33 -0.48 9.93
N GLU A 206 4.56 -0.94 9.78
CA GLU A 206 5.76 -0.10 9.84
C GLU A 206 5.78 0.94 8.71
N ALA A 207 5.57 0.51 7.46
CA ALA A 207 5.60 1.37 6.29
C ALA A 207 4.56 2.50 6.34
N ILE A 208 3.31 2.19 6.72
CA ILE A 208 2.24 3.21 6.82
C ILE A 208 2.55 4.27 7.88
N ASN A 209 3.38 3.95 8.87
CA ASN A 209 3.75 4.87 9.95
C ASN A 209 5.02 5.70 9.66
N THR A 210 5.72 5.47 8.54
CA THR A 210 6.89 6.25 8.14
C THR A 210 6.53 7.69 7.76
N ILE A 211 7.47 8.64 7.77
CA ILE A 211 7.19 10.01 7.31
C ILE A 211 6.80 10.05 5.82
N SER A 212 7.49 9.29 4.98
CA SER A 212 7.18 9.20 3.56
C SER A 212 6.63 7.82 3.25
N LEU A 213 5.35 7.74 2.85
CA LEU A 213 4.72 6.47 2.51
C LEU A 213 5.49 5.76 1.39
N GLU A 214 6.03 6.52 0.43
CA GLU A 214 6.88 5.99 -0.64
C GLU A 214 8.12 5.29 -0.10
N GLN A 215 8.83 5.93 0.84
CA GLN A 215 10.01 5.33 1.45
C GLN A 215 9.65 4.10 2.29
N GLY A 216 8.55 4.15 3.04
CA GLY A 216 8.03 2.99 3.76
C GLY A 216 7.78 1.79 2.84
N LEU A 217 7.12 2.01 1.69
CA LEU A 217 6.89 0.92 0.72
C LEU A 217 8.19 0.44 0.06
N LYS A 218 9.15 1.34 -0.25
CA LYS A 218 10.47 0.95 -0.75
C LYS A 218 11.22 0.09 0.26
N GLN A 219 11.13 0.37 1.55
CA GLN A 219 11.77 -0.43 2.59
C GLN A 219 11.22 -1.86 2.63
N ILE A 220 9.90 -2.04 2.43
CA ILE A 220 9.29 -3.38 2.29
C ILE A 220 9.94 -4.13 1.12
N TYR A 221 10.09 -3.49 -0.04
CA TYR A 221 10.79 -4.11 -1.18
C TYR A 221 12.23 -4.47 -0.85
N HIS A 222 13.01 -3.57 -0.26
CA HIS A 222 14.41 -3.85 0.09
C HIS A 222 14.55 -5.01 1.08
N LYS A 223 13.56 -5.24 1.94
CA LYS A 223 13.51 -6.40 2.85
C LYS A 223 13.32 -7.71 2.09
N TYR A 224 12.61 -7.69 0.96
CA TYR A 224 12.14 -8.88 0.26
C TYR A 224 12.77 -9.13 -1.11
N LYS A 225 13.51 -8.17 -1.67
CA LYS A 225 14.11 -8.26 -3.02
C LYS A 225 14.93 -9.54 -3.25
N ASP A 226 15.63 -10.02 -2.23
CA ASP A 226 16.51 -11.19 -2.33
C ASP A 226 15.72 -12.51 -2.23
N LEU A 227 14.43 -12.43 -1.87
CA LEU A 227 13.48 -13.55 -1.80
C LEU A 227 12.49 -13.53 -2.96
N GLN A 228 12.58 -12.54 -3.86
CA GLN A 228 11.65 -12.35 -4.97
C GLN A 228 11.61 -13.59 -5.88
N LYS A 229 10.42 -14.11 -6.11
CA LYS A 229 10.14 -15.25 -7.00
C LYS A 229 9.06 -14.96 -8.03
N ASP A 230 8.43 -13.80 -7.91
CA ASP A 230 7.38 -13.31 -8.80
C ASP A 230 7.45 -11.78 -8.89
N ASP A 231 6.62 -11.18 -9.73
CA ASP A 231 6.40 -9.74 -9.75
C ASP A 231 5.86 -9.26 -8.40
N MET A 232 6.37 -8.12 -7.90
CA MET A 232 6.04 -7.61 -6.58
C MET A 232 5.38 -6.24 -6.70
N THR A 233 4.08 -6.16 -6.41
CA THR A 233 3.33 -4.90 -6.49
C THR A 233 2.54 -4.59 -5.23
N ILE A 234 2.70 -3.35 -4.75
CA ILE A 234 2.01 -2.83 -3.58
C ILE A 234 1.54 -1.39 -3.86
N LEU A 235 0.29 -1.10 -3.48
CA LEU A 235 -0.34 0.21 -3.61
C LEU A 235 -0.96 0.58 -2.27
N ALA A 236 -0.59 1.71 -1.70
CA ALA A 236 -1.08 2.17 -0.41
C ALA A 236 -1.68 3.57 -0.48
N LEU A 237 -2.73 3.77 0.32
CA LEU A 237 -3.29 5.07 0.68
C LEU A 237 -3.29 5.20 2.20
N ARG A 238 -2.94 6.37 2.72
CA ARG A 238 -3.20 6.73 4.12
C ARG A 238 -3.85 8.10 4.27
N LYS A 239 -4.64 8.26 5.33
CA LYS A 239 -5.16 9.55 5.77
C LYS A 239 -4.01 10.39 6.32
N VAL A 240 -3.94 11.64 5.86
CA VAL A 240 -3.07 12.65 6.46
C VAL A 240 -3.94 13.52 7.35
N LYS A 241 -3.96 13.19 8.64
CA LYS A 241 -4.54 14.07 9.66
C LYS A 241 -3.60 15.27 9.82
N THR A 242 -4.06 16.45 9.43
CA THR A 242 -3.40 17.71 9.82
C THR A 242 -3.75 17.94 11.27
N ALA A 243 -2.80 17.67 12.18
CA ALA A 243 -2.96 18.05 13.57
C ALA A 243 -2.90 19.58 13.66
N ASN A 244 -4.06 20.22 13.87
CA ASN A 244 -4.16 21.66 14.09
C ASN A 244 -3.56 22.10 15.45
N ASN A 245 -3.05 21.16 16.24
CA ASN A 245 -2.56 21.35 17.61
C ASN A 245 -1.09 20.95 17.82
N HIS A 246 -0.23 21.03 16.80
CA HIS A 246 1.19 20.67 16.95
C HIS A 246 1.85 21.32 18.19
N SER A 247 1.57 22.59 18.44
CA SER A 247 2.12 23.31 19.61
C SER A 247 1.61 22.77 20.94
N GLU A 248 0.33 22.42 21.04
CA GLU A 248 -0.23 21.81 22.26
C GLU A 248 0.34 20.41 22.49
N ILE A 249 0.43 19.59 21.43
CA ILE A 249 1.00 18.24 21.52
C ILE A 249 2.49 18.31 21.90
N LEU A 250 3.23 19.26 21.33
CA LEU A 250 4.63 19.52 21.72
C LEU A 250 4.72 19.90 23.20
N ALA A 251 3.85 20.77 23.69
CA ALA A 251 3.82 21.12 25.11
C ALA A 251 3.54 19.90 25.99
N THR A 252 2.55 19.06 25.66
CA THR A 252 2.26 17.80 26.35
C THR A 252 3.48 16.87 26.39
N ILE A 253 4.17 16.67 25.26
CA ILE A 253 5.40 15.86 25.17
C ILE A 253 6.52 16.44 26.04
N LEU A 254 6.76 17.75 25.94
CA LEU A 254 7.80 18.45 26.69
C LEU A 254 7.49 18.49 28.20
N ASN A 255 6.22 18.35 28.60
CA ASN A 255 5.81 18.24 30.00
C ASN A 255 5.76 16.79 30.53
N ASN A 256 6.10 15.78 29.72
CA ASN A 256 5.97 14.34 30.03
C ASN A 256 4.53 13.90 30.34
N GLU A 257 3.55 14.57 29.76
CA GLU A 257 2.14 14.19 29.87
C GLU A 257 1.79 13.06 28.88
N ALA A 258 0.60 12.46 29.04
CA ALA A 258 0.13 11.42 28.15
C ALA A 258 -0.08 11.97 26.73
N ILE A 259 0.66 11.45 25.77
CA ILE A 259 0.51 11.82 24.35
C ILE A 259 -0.91 11.43 23.90
N PRO A 260 -1.66 12.33 23.24
CA PRO A 260 -2.98 12.01 22.69
C PRO A 260 -2.93 10.80 21.77
N ASP A 261 -4.05 10.09 21.63
CA ASP A 261 -4.15 8.98 20.69
C ASP A 261 -3.99 9.50 19.25
N MET A 262 -2.85 9.18 18.64
CA MET A 262 -2.46 9.62 17.30
C MET A 262 -1.55 8.59 16.65
N SER A 263 -1.55 8.56 15.31
CA SER A 263 -0.67 7.66 14.56
C SER A 263 0.80 8.05 14.73
N ASN A 264 1.71 7.08 14.59
CA ASN A 264 3.15 7.36 14.64
C ASN A 264 3.57 8.34 13.53
N PHE A 265 2.86 8.38 12.41
CA PHE A 265 3.07 9.35 11.34
C PHE A 265 2.70 10.79 11.75
N GLU A 266 1.58 10.98 12.46
CA GLU A 266 1.26 12.30 12.99
C GLU A 266 2.27 12.72 14.07
N LEU A 267 2.63 11.77 14.94
CA LEU A 267 3.60 12.03 15.99
C LEU A 267 4.97 12.37 15.38
N SER A 268 5.41 11.68 14.33
CA SER A 268 6.68 11.96 13.67
C SER A 268 6.72 13.37 13.06
N LYS A 269 5.61 13.87 12.52
CA LYS A 269 5.51 15.27 12.06
C LYS A 269 5.63 16.28 13.20
N VAL A 270 4.97 16.00 14.32
CA VAL A 270 5.06 16.84 15.53
C VAL A 270 6.50 16.86 16.04
N LEU A 271 7.14 15.69 16.13
CA LEU A 271 8.52 15.55 16.60
C LEU A 271 9.51 16.24 15.65
N LEU A 272 9.39 16.04 14.34
CA LEU A 272 10.25 16.68 13.35
C LEU A 272 10.22 18.20 13.51
N ARG A 273 9.01 18.79 13.54
CA ARG A 273 8.84 20.23 13.76
C ARG A 273 9.38 20.69 15.11
N GLY A 274 9.13 19.96 16.19
CA GLY A 274 9.63 20.32 17.51
C GLY A 274 11.15 20.27 17.62
N ILE A 275 11.79 19.32 16.91
CA ILE A 275 13.25 19.24 16.82
C ILE A 275 13.80 20.41 15.99
N GLU A 276 13.16 20.76 14.87
CA GLU A 276 13.50 21.95 14.09
C GLU A 276 13.43 23.23 14.95
N GLU A 277 12.33 23.41 15.68
CA GLU A 277 12.14 24.55 16.61
C GLU A 277 13.22 24.57 17.69
N GLY A 278 13.50 23.42 18.32
CA GLY A 278 14.57 23.32 19.34
C GLY A 278 15.96 23.64 18.78
N ILE A 279 16.25 23.24 17.54
CA ILE A 279 17.52 23.59 16.88
C ILE A 279 17.58 25.10 16.56
N GLN A 280 16.49 25.69 16.05
CA GLN A 280 16.41 27.13 15.75
C GLN A 280 16.55 27.99 17.01
N GLU A 281 15.91 27.57 18.10
CA GLU A 281 15.96 28.21 19.41
C GLU A 281 17.28 27.92 20.15
N GLN A 282 18.12 27.02 19.60
CA GLN A 282 19.33 26.50 20.24
C GLN A 282 19.07 25.84 21.61
N ASP A 283 17.88 25.29 21.80
CA ASP A 283 17.45 24.57 23.00
C ASP A 283 17.82 23.07 22.88
N ALA A 284 18.95 22.74 23.51
CA ALA A 284 19.47 21.38 23.52
C ALA A 284 18.61 20.38 24.28
N ASP A 285 17.91 20.82 25.32
CA ASP A 285 17.08 19.96 26.14
C ASP A 285 15.81 19.58 25.39
N LYS A 286 15.15 20.56 24.77
CA LYS A 286 14.01 20.35 23.87
C LYS A 286 14.37 19.39 22.73
N ALA A 287 15.44 19.67 21.98
CA ALA A 287 15.86 18.82 20.87
C ALA A 287 16.22 17.39 21.33
N SER A 288 17.01 17.26 22.39
CA SER A 288 17.45 15.95 22.90
C SER A 288 16.29 15.09 23.40
N LYS A 289 15.31 15.71 24.06
CA LYS A 289 14.12 15.03 24.59
C LYS A 289 13.24 14.50 23.47
N LEU A 290 12.99 15.30 22.44
CA LEU A 290 12.18 14.88 21.30
C LEU A 290 12.86 13.78 20.46
N ILE A 291 14.18 13.85 20.30
CA ILE A 291 14.95 12.78 19.64
C ILE A 291 14.88 11.47 20.45
N ALA A 292 15.03 11.53 21.78
CA ALA A 292 14.93 10.34 22.64
C ALA A 292 13.54 9.69 22.57
N LEU A 293 12.49 10.50 22.39
CA LEU A 293 11.14 9.97 22.16
C LEU A 293 11.03 9.25 20.81
N CYS A 294 11.68 9.74 19.75
CA CYS A 294 11.76 9.04 18.47
C CYS A 294 12.37 7.65 18.65
N GLU A 295 13.50 7.54 19.36
CA GLU A 295 14.17 6.27 19.65
C GLU A 295 13.27 5.33 20.45
N THR A 296 12.64 5.84 21.51
CA THR A 296 11.77 5.06 22.42
C THR A 296 10.54 4.51 21.70
N LYS A 297 9.91 5.33 20.84
CA LYS A 297 8.71 4.95 20.07
C LYS A 297 9.03 4.29 18.73
N ARG A 298 10.31 4.09 18.41
CA ARG A 298 10.80 3.56 17.12
C ARG A 298 10.24 4.33 15.93
N ILE A 299 10.24 5.66 16.04
CA ILE A 299 9.79 6.56 14.98
C ILE A 299 10.98 6.86 14.08
N ASP A 300 10.86 6.47 12.81
CA ASP A 300 11.82 6.80 11.76
C ASP A 300 11.43 8.14 11.13
N LEU A 301 12.27 9.17 11.32
CA LEU A 301 12.10 10.48 10.68
C LEU A 301 12.55 10.47 9.20
N GLY A 302 13.22 9.41 8.75
CA GLY A 302 13.82 9.34 7.43
C GLY A 302 15.20 9.99 7.37
N ARG A 303 16.07 9.42 6.54
CA ARG A 303 17.45 9.88 6.36
C ARG A 303 17.53 11.30 5.80
N GLU A 304 16.64 11.65 4.88
CA GLU A 304 16.58 12.98 4.27
C GLU A 304 16.24 14.05 5.32
N GLU A 305 15.15 13.87 6.07
CA GLU A 305 14.75 14.84 7.09
C GLU A 305 15.76 14.93 8.24
N THR A 306 16.34 13.80 8.64
CA THR A 306 17.43 13.82 9.64
C THR A 306 18.66 14.57 9.11
N GLY A 307 18.98 14.44 7.83
CA GLY A 307 20.01 15.22 7.14
C GLY A 307 19.68 16.72 7.07
N ASN A 308 18.41 17.07 6.88
CA ASN A 308 17.91 18.45 6.92
C ASN A 308 18.09 19.06 8.33
N LEU A 309 17.76 18.31 9.39
CA LEU A 309 17.98 18.73 10.78
C LEU A 309 19.46 18.98 11.09
N ILE A 310 20.35 18.07 10.66
CA ILE A 310 21.80 18.24 10.84
C ILE A 310 22.29 19.48 10.08
N SER A 311 21.83 19.66 8.84
CA SER A 311 22.16 20.85 8.04
C SER A 311 21.66 22.13 8.70
N LEU A 312 20.49 22.11 9.33
CA LEU A 312 19.92 23.22 10.07
C LEU A 312 20.79 23.59 11.27
N MET A 313 21.32 22.61 12.04
CA MET A 313 22.23 22.88 13.16
C MET A 313 23.43 23.73 12.72
N PHE A 314 24.03 23.42 11.57
CA PHE A 314 25.14 24.20 11.03
C PHE A 314 24.72 25.60 10.58
N ARG A 315 23.55 25.72 9.93
CA ARG A 315 23.03 27.02 9.47
C ARG A 315 22.76 28.00 10.60
N VAL A 316 22.25 27.53 11.74
CA VAL A 316 21.94 28.37 12.91
C VAL A 316 23.06 28.40 13.96
N ASN A 317 24.24 27.86 13.63
CA ASN A 317 25.40 27.76 14.52
C ASN A 317 25.12 27.09 15.88
N PHE A 318 24.27 26.06 15.88
CA PHE A 318 23.93 25.31 17.09
C PHE A 318 24.95 24.19 17.35
N GLN A 319 25.96 24.48 18.17
CA GLN A 319 27.10 23.59 18.42
C GLN A 319 26.88 22.66 19.62
N ASN A 320 25.86 21.80 19.57
CA ASN A 320 25.63 20.79 20.60
C ASN A 320 26.03 19.38 20.13
N GLY A 321 27.16 18.87 20.63
CA GLY A 321 27.67 17.54 20.27
C GLY A 321 26.75 16.39 20.65
N GLY A 322 25.98 16.52 21.74
CA GLY A 322 25.03 15.50 22.18
C GLY A 322 23.85 15.33 21.22
N VAL A 323 23.22 16.46 20.83
CA VAL A 323 22.13 16.48 19.85
C VAL A 323 22.63 15.95 18.50
N TYR A 324 23.82 16.37 18.05
CA TYR A 324 24.40 15.89 16.80
C TYR A 324 24.59 14.37 16.79
N GLN A 325 25.18 13.78 17.85
CA GLN A 325 25.38 12.34 17.93
C GLN A 325 24.05 11.57 17.93
N LYS A 326 23.03 12.09 18.60
CA LYS A 326 21.68 11.52 18.61
C LYS A 326 21.02 11.56 17.23
N LEU A 327 21.12 12.67 16.50
CA LEU A 327 20.64 12.75 15.11
C LEU A 327 21.42 11.80 14.19
N MET A 328 22.74 11.67 14.36
CA MET A 328 23.53 10.69 13.62
C MET A 328 23.12 9.25 13.94
N SER A 329 22.75 8.96 15.19
CA SER A 329 22.20 7.66 15.59
C SER A 329 20.87 7.38 14.88
N LEU A 330 19.92 8.33 14.92
CA LEU A 330 18.66 8.24 14.18
C LEU A 330 18.88 8.06 12.67
N MET A 331 19.84 8.79 12.08
CA MET A 331 20.14 8.68 10.66
C MET A 331 20.73 7.32 10.29
N ARG A 332 21.48 6.67 11.20
CA ARG A 332 22.04 5.33 10.99
C ARG A 332 21.00 4.23 11.19
N SER A 333 20.04 4.44 12.08
CA SER A 333 18.94 3.50 12.31
C SER A 333 17.82 3.65 11.28
N SER A 334 17.71 4.82 10.64
CA SER A 334 16.83 5.06 9.50
C SER A 334 17.22 4.14 8.35
N LYS A 335 16.26 3.33 7.89
CA LYS A 335 16.50 2.36 6.82
C LYS A 335 16.43 3.10 5.48
N ALA A 336 17.47 2.95 4.66
CA ALA A 336 17.63 3.63 3.38
C ALA A 336 16.50 3.33 2.38
#